data_AF-A0A0J7ABM3-F1
#
_entry.id   AF-A0A0J7ABM3-F1
#
_cell.length_a   1.000
_cell.length_b   1.000
_cell.length_c   1.000
_cell.angle_alpha   90.00
_cell.angle_beta   90.00
_cell.angle_gamma   90.00
#
_symmetry.space_group_name_H-M   'P 1'
#
loop_
_entity.id
_entity.type
_entity.pdbx_description
1 polymer ?
#
loop_
_entity_poly.entity_id
_entity_poly.type
_entity_poly.pdbx_seq_one_letter_code
_entity_poly.pdbx_strand_id
1 'polypeptide(L)'
;MDMQRIVVVLAEEAEQQIRDQVWNLDSSDRAMARETEGRLRDAVAPQDVQDALPQIKRLEHLRETLAVLAISLARTHGRMAWFLSGALHALEPVLRWRALPSDGGGTFGTVLPSSEDYTEAENAVRRLQDALAQIATERVGPGSVHPDQQANEV
;
A
#
# COMPACT_ATOMS: atom_id res chain seq x y z
N MET A 1 -5.48 -14.65 9.46
CA MET A 1 -4.33 -13.83 9.91
C MET A 1 -4.82 -12.40 9.99
N ASP A 2 -4.17 -11.50 10.71
CA ASP A 2 -4.67 -10.12 10.85
C ASP A 2 -3.81 -9.16 10.01
N MET A 3 -3.75 -9.42 8.71
CA MET A 3 -3.03 -8.62 7.70
C MET A 3 -3.52 -7.17 7.75
N GLN A 4 -4.84 -6.98 7.83
CA GLN A 4 -5.43 -5.65 7.93
C GLN A 4 -4.93 -4.92 9.16
N ARG A 5 -4.91 -5.54 10.35
CA ARG A 5 -4.36 -4.91 11.55
C ARG A 5 -2.88 -4.59 11.41
N ILE A 6 -2.08 -5.50 10.85
CA ILE A 6 -0.64 -5.25 10.65
C ILE A 6 -0.44 -4.02 9.75
N VAL A 7 -1.21 -3.92 8.66
CA VAL A 7 -1.17 -2.77 7.75
C VAL A 7 -1.64 -1.49 8.42
N VAL A 8 -2.67 -1.54 9.26
CA VAL A 8 -3.13 -0.38 10.03
C VAL A 8 -2.02 0.11 10.95
N VAL A 9 -1.39 -0.77 11.72
CA VAL A 9 -0.28 -0.42 12.62
C VAL A 9 0.90 0.16 11.83
N LEU A 10 1.21 -0.43 10.68
CA LEU A 10 2.28 0.05 9.80
C LEU A 10 1.98 1.45 9.23
N ALA A 11 0.73 1.71 8.84
CA ALA A 11 0.30 3.02 8.35
C ALA A 11 0.35 4.08 9.46
N GLU A 12 -0.10 3.73 10.67
CA GLU A 12 -0.01 4.59 11.85
C GLU A 12 1.44 4.92 12.21
N GLU A 13 2.34 3.94 12.16
CA GLU A 13 3.76 4.16 12.39
C GLU A 13 4.38 5.09 11.33
N ALA A 14 4.07 4.88 10.05
CA ALA A 14 4.52 5.74 8.97
C ALA A 14 4.04 7.18 9.17
N GLU A 15 2.76 7.37 9.48
CA GLU A 15 2.18 8.69 9.75
C GLU A 15 2.88 9.37 10.94
N GLN A 16 3.10 8.63 12.03
CA GLN A 16 3.76 9.15 13.21
C GLN A 16 5.21 9.56 12.91
N GLN A 17 5.98 8.75 12.19
CA GLN A 17 7.35 9.10 11.81
C GLN A 17 7.42 10.34 10.90
N ILE A 18 6.45 10.51 9.99
CA ILE A 18 6.34 11.70 9.14
C ILE A 18 5.99 12.93 9.98
N ARG A 19 5.03 12.80 10.90
CA ARG A 19 4.59 13.87 11.80
C ARG A 19 5.72 14.34 12.71
N ASP A 20 6.50 13.40 13.23
CA ASP A 20 7.64 13.67 14.13
C ASP A 20 8.90 14.12 13.38
N GLN A 21 8.84 14.31 12.05
CA GLN A 21 9.98 14.68 11.20
C GLN A 21 11.16 13.69 11.26
N VAL A 22 10.91 12.48 11.76
CA VAL A 22 11.85 11.36 11.73
C VAL A 22 11.98 10.88 10.28
N TRP A 23 10.86 10.84 9.55
CA TRP A 23 10.81 10.60 8.11
C TRP A 23 10.54 11.90 7.35
N ASN A 24 11.61 12.56 6.91
CA ASN A 24 11.51 13.71 6.03
C ASN A 24 11.31 13.25 4.59
N LEU A 25 10.06 13.30 4.13
CA LEU A 25 9.67 12.90 2.78
C LEU A 25 10.27 13.81 1.71
N ASP A 26 11.19 13.26 0.92
CA ASP A 26 11.72 13.93 -0.26
C ASP A 26 10.84 13.72 -1.51
N SER A 27 11.25 14.28 -2.64
CA SER A 27 10.53 14.16 -3.90
C SER A 27 10.53 12.72 -4.45
N SER A 28 11.56 11.92 -4.15
CA SER A 28 11.67 10.53 -4.58
C SER A 28 10.69 9.64 -3.83
N ASP A 29 10.61 9.78 -2.51
CA ASP A 29 9.64 9.08 -1.65
C ASP A 29 8.21 9.37 -2.13
N ARG A 30 7.89 10.64 -2.39
CA ARG A 30 6.56 11.04 -2.85
C ARG A 30 6.23 10.51 -4.23
N ALA A 31 7.19 10.56 -5.16
CA ALA A 31 7.01 10.01 -6.50
C ALA A 31 6.78 8.50 -6.46
N MET A 32 7.57 7.79 -5.65
CA MET A 32 7.43 6.35 -5.46
C MET A 32 6.09 5.99 -4.81
N ALA A 33 5.67 6.74 -3.79
CA ALA A 33 4.39 6.53 -3.14
C ALA A 33 3.22 6.69 -4.12
N ARG A 34 3.24 7.77 -4.93
CA ARG A 34 2.27 8.00 -6.03
C ARG A 34 2.27 6.87 -7.05
N GLU A 35 3.44 6.46 -7.54
CA GLU A 35 3.56 5.39 -8.53
C GLU A 35 3.02 4.06 -7.97
N THR A 36 3.44 3.70 -6.76
CA THR A 36 3.03 2.45 -6.11
C THR A 36 1.53 2.46 -5.86
N GLU A 37 1.00 3.55 -5.30
CA GLU A 37 -0.42 3.72 -5.01
C GLU A 37 -1.30 3.56 -6.24
N GLY A 38 -0.95 4.20 -7.36
CA GLY A 38 -1.69 4.06 -8.61
C GLY A 38 -1.75 2.61 -9.09
N ARG A 39 -0.60 1.92 -9.08
CA ARG A 39 -0.53 0.51 -9.48
C ARG A 39 -1.29 -0.42 -8.52
N LEU A 40 -1.33 -0.10 -7.23
CA LEU A 40 -2.15 -0.85 -6.28
C LEU A 40 -3.65 -0.64 -6.52
N ARG A 41 -4.09 0.58 -6.90
CA ARG A 41 -5.49 0.82 -7.28
C ARG A 41 -5.89 0.09 -8.55
N ASP A 42 -4.98 -0.02 -9.50
CA ASP A 42 -5.22 -0.79 -10.73
C ASP A 42 -5.39 -2.29 -10.43
N ALA A 43 -4.58 -2.83 -9.51
CA ALA A 43 -4.65 -4.24 -9.12
C ALA A 43 -5.88 -4.56 -8.25
N VAL A 44 -6.11 -3.79 -7.18
CA VAL A 44 -7.25 -4.00 -6.26
C VAL A 44 -8.22 -2.84 -6.38
N ALA A 45 -9.31 -3.12 -7.10
CA ALA A 45 -10.40 -2.22 -7.34
C ALA A 45 -11.23 -1.92 -6.07
N PRO A 46 -12.18 -0.96 -6.16
CA PRO A 46 -13.20 -0.78 -5.13
C PRO A 46 -13.93 -2.07 -4.77
N GLN A 47 -14.43 -2.14 -3.54
CA GLN A 47 -14.94 -3.37 -2.95
C GLN A 47 -16.07 -4.02 -3.77
N ASP A 48 -16.99 -3.23 -4.28
CA ASP A 48 -18.14 -3.71 -5.08
C ASP A 48 -17.70 -4.41 -6.38
N VAL A 49 -16.67 -3.86 -7.04
CA VAL A 49 -16.08 -4.48 -8.24
C VAL A 49 -15.36 -5.76 -7.86
N GLN A 50 -14.63 -5.75 -6.74
CA GLN A 50 -13.77 -6.85 -6.34
C GLN A 50 -14.56 -8.05 -5.80
N ASP A 51 -15.65 -7.80 -5.07
CA ASP A 51 -16.55 -8.84 -4.55
C ASP A 51 -17.32 -9.55 -5.67
N ALA A 52 -17.50 -8.90 -6.83
CA ALA A 52 -18.13 -9.50 -8.01
C ALA A 52 -17.21 -10.46 -8.79
N LEU A 53 -15.90 -10.48 -8.48
CA LEU A 53 -14.94 -11.30 -9.21
C LEU A 53 -14.95 -12.77 -8.75
N PRO A 54 -14.70 -13.71 -9.67
CA PRO A 54 -14.35 -15.08 -9.30
C PRO A 54 -13.11 -15.12 -8.39
N GLN A 55 -13.06 -16.05 -7.43
CA GLN A 55 -11.97 -16.17 -6.47
C GLN A 55 -10.58 -16.27 -7.12
N ILE A 56 -10.47 -16.95 -8.28
CA ILE A 56 -9.21 -17.03 -9.02
C ILE A 56 -8.70 -15.65 -9.47
N LYS A 57 -9.60 -14.74 -9.86
CA LYS A 57 -9.25 -13.37 -10.24
C LYS A 57 -8.93 -12.51 -9.04
N ARG A 58 -9.66 -12.67 -7.92
CA ARG A 58 -9.30 -12.02 -6.65
C ARG A 58 -7.89 -12.41 -6.19
N LEU A 59 -7.54 -13.70 -6.29
CA LEU A 59 -6.19 -14.19 -5.97
C LEU A 59 -5.12 -13.66 -6.94
N GLU A 60 -5.43 -13.59 -8.23
CA GLU A 60 -4.54 -13.00 -9.24
C GLU A 60 -4.21 -11.54 -8.91
N HIS A 61 -5.21 -10.72 -8.59
CA HIS A 61 -5.06 -9.31 -8.24
C HIS A 61 -4.26 -9.11 -6.93
N LEU A 62 -4.50 -9.95 -5.92
CA LEU A 62 -3.71 -9.89 -4.67
C LEU A 62 -2.24 -10.29 -4.89
N ARG A 63 -1.97 -11.23 -5.81
CA ARG A 63 -0.59 -11.57 -6.19
C ARG A 63 0.07 -10.49 -7.03
N GLU A 64 -0.69 -9.81 -7.89
CA GLU A 64 -0.20 -8.64 -8.61
C GLU A 64 0.18 -7.52 -7.64
N THR A 65 -0.61 -7.30 -6.58
CA THR A 65 -0.25 -6.36 -5.50
C THR A 65 1.11 -6.69 -4.88
N LEU A 66 1.37 -7.96 -4.55
CA LEU A 66 2.68 -8.39 -4.05
C LEU A 66 3.81 -8.10 -5.05
N ALA A 67 3.57 -8.30 -6.35
CA ALA A 67 4.55 -7.98 -7.38
C ALA A 67 4.82 -6.47 -7.48
N VAL A 68 3.78 -5.64 -7.42
CA VAL A 68 3.91 -4.17 -7.38
C VAL A 68 4.76 -3.74 -6.19
N LEU A 69 4.42 -4.22 -4.98
CA LEU A 69 5.17 -3.89 -3.77
C LEU A 69 6.63 -4.35 -3.85
N ALA A 70 6.89 -5.54 -4.37
CA ALA A 70 8.26 -6.06 -4.53
C ALA A 70 9.09 -5.22 -5.52
N ILE A 71 8.50 -4.79 -6.64
CA ILE A 71 9.16 -3.94 -7.63
C ILE A 71 9.45 -2.55 -7.03
N SER A 72 8.50 -1.96 -6.32
CA SER A 72 8.69 -0.67 -5.65
C SER A 72 9.75 -0.76 -4.55
N LEU A 73 9.75 -1.84 -3.75
CA LEU A 73 10.79 -2.10 -2.75
C LEU A 73 12.18 -2.20 -3.39
N ALA A 74 12.31 -2.93 -4.49
CA ALA A 74 13.60 -3.09 -5.18
C ALA A 74 14.18 -1.76 -5.70
N ARG A 75 13.33 -0.75 -5.93
CA ARG A 75 13.71 0.58 -6.44
C ARG A 75 13.91 1.63 -5.34
N THR A 76 13.77 1.24 -4.07
CA THR A 76 13.78 2.19 -2.94
C THR A 76 14.76 1.77 -1.86
N HIS A 77 15.13 2.74 -1.03
CA HIS A 77 15.95 2.55 0.14
C HIS A 77 15.37 3.33 1.34
N GLY A 78 15.95 3.16 2.51
CA GLY A 78 15.55 3.90 3.71
C GLY A 78 14.15 3.55 4.22
N ARG A 79 13.43 4.54 4.75
CA ARG A 79 12.14 4.34 5.42
C ARG A 79 11.02 3.91 4.47
N MET A 80 11.04 4.40 3.22
CA MET A 80 10.11 3.91 2.19
C MET A 80 10.29 2.41 1.98
N ALA A 81 11.54 1.93 1.87
CA ALA A 81 11.82 0.50 1.74
C ALA A 81 11.37 -0.30 2.97
N TRP A 82 11.55 0.24 4.18
CA TRP A 82 11.08 -0.42 5.41
C TRP A 82 9.54 -0.53 5.45
N PHE A 83 8.84 0.55 5.08
CA PHE A 83 7.39 0.56 4.98
C PHE A 83 6.89 -0.48 3.96
N LEU A 84 7.43 -0.48 2.74
CA LEU A 84 7.03 -1.43 1.69
C LEU A 84 7.37 -2.89 2.05
N SER A 85 8.50 -3.11 2.75
CA SER A 85 8.87 -4.44 3.28
C SER A 85 7.87 -4.93 4.33
N GLY A 86 7.44 -4.05 5.25
CA GLY A 86 6.41 -4.38 6.24
C GLY A 86 5.08 -4.76 5.59
N ALA A 87 4.70 -4.06 4.52
CA ALA A 87 3.51 -4.37 3.74
C ALA A 87 3.58 -5.74 3.04
N LEU A 88 4.71 -6.04 2.39
CA LEU A 88 4.97 -7.37 1.81
C LEU A 88 4.91 -8.47 2.85
N HIS A 89 5.48 -8.23 4.03
CA HIS A 89 5.44 -9.20 5.13
C HIS A 89 4.00 -9.46 5.60
N ALA A 90 3.18 -8.41 5.73
CA ALA A 90 1.78 -8.53 6.10
C ALA A 90 0.98 -9.38 5.09
N LEU A 91 1.27 -9.23 3.80
CA LEU A 91 0.56 -9.89 2.70
C LEU A 91 1.19 -11.23 2.23
N GLU A 92 2.34 -11.64 2.78
CA GLU A 92 3.01 -12.92 2.47
C GLU A 92 2.06 -14.13 2.47
N PRO A 93 1.06 -14.24 3.38
CA PRO A 93 0.14 -15.36 3.40
C PRO A 93 -0.57 -15.64 2.08
N VAL A 94 -0.86 -14.60 1.29
CA VAL A 94 -1.52 -14.70 -0.02
C VAL A 94 -0.73 -15.58 -0.99
N LEU A 95 0.62 -15.63 -0.87
CA LEU A 95 1.44 -16.46 -1.74
C LEU A 95 1.11 -17.95 -1.61
N ARG A 96 0.65 -18.37 -0.43
CA ARG A 96 0.28 -19.76 -0.15
C ARG A 96 -1.17 -20.06 -0.49
N TRP A 97 -1.96 -19.09 -0.96
CA TRP A 97 -3.35 -19.36 -1.29
C TRP A 97 -3.51 -20.10 -2.61
N ARG A 98 -4.58 -20.86 -2.73
CA ARG A 98 -5.02 -21.47 -3.99
C ARG A 98 -6.47 -21.12 -4.25
N ALA A 99 -6.85 -21.00 -5.52
CA ALA A 99 -8.22 -20.71 -5.92
C ALA A 99 -9.06 -21.98 -6.20
N LEU A 100 -8.40 -23.13 -6.36
CA LEU A 100 -9.06 -24.40 -6.68
C LEU A 100 -8.82 -25.43 -5.57
N PRO A 101 -9.80 -26.30 -5.26
CA PRO A 101 -9.61 -27.41 -4.36
C PRO A 101 -8.57 -28.39 -4.92
N SER A 102 -7.92 -29.15 -4.04
CA SER A 102 -7.02 -30.22 -4.46
C SER A 102 -7.79 -31.53 -4.64
N ASP A 103 -7.68 -32.14 -5.81
CA ASP A 103 -8.29 -33.44 -6.15
C ASP A 103 -7.55 -34.64 -5.52
N GLY A 104 -7.13 -34.51 -4.25
CA GLY A 104 -6.50 -35.60 -3.48
C GLY A 104 -4.97 -35.71 -3.56
N GLY A 105 -4.27 -34.74 -4.13
CA GLY A 105 -2.80 -34.67 -4.20
C GLY A 105 -2.14 -33.69 -3.21
N GLY A 106 -0.80 -33.73 -3.14
CA GLY A 106 0.00 -32.76 -2.37
C GLY A 106 -0.14 -31.34 -2.91
N THR A 107 -0.27 -30.37 -2.01
CA THR A 107 -0.71 -29.00 -2.36
C THR A 107 0.43 -27.98 -2.32
N PHE A 108 1.69 -28.44 -2.23
CA PHE A 108 2.87 -27.59 -2.00
C PHE A 108 2.71 -26.65 -0.78
N GLY A 109 1.98 -27.09 0.25
CA GLY A 109 1.70 -26.27 1.42
C GLY A 109 0.71 -25.14 1.19
N THR A 110 -0.03 -25.17 0.07
CA THR A 110 -1.06 -24.16 -0.22
C THR A 110 -2.34 -24.39 0.58
N VAL A 111 -3.04 -23.29 0.85
CA VAL A 111 -4.26 -23.21 1.66
C VAL A 111 -5.40 -22.70 0.79
N LEU A 112 -6.60 -23.25 0.96
CA LEU A 112 -7.80 -22.69 0.36
C LEU A 112 -8.33 -21.58 1.28
N PRO A 113 -8.21 -20.29 0.90
CA PRO A 113 -8.71 -19.19 1.71
C PRO A 113 -10.25 -19.19 1.73
N SER A 114 -10.81 -18.67 2.82
CA SER A 114 -12.23 -18.32 2.90
C SER A 114 -12.51 -17.03 2.13
N SER A 115 -13.79 -16.74 1.85
CA SER A 115 -14.18 -15.44 1.28
C SER A 115 -13.82 -14.27 2.20
N GLU A 116 -13.83 -14.48 3.52
CA GLU A 116 -13.45 -13.47 4.50
C GLU A 116 -11.96 -13.15 4.44
N ASP A 117 -11.11 -14.17 4.27
CA ASP A 117 -9.66 -13.98 4.08
C ASP A 117 -9.37 -13.09 2.85
N TYR A 118 -10.07 -13.32 1.72
CA TYR A 118 -9.91 -12.44 0.55
C TYR A 118 -10.30 -11.00 0.86
N THR A 119 -11.46 -10.79 1.47
CA THR A 119 -11.93 -9.43 1.80
C THR A 119 -11.00 -8.74 2.79
N GLU A 120 -10.45 -9.48 3.76
CA GLU A 120 -9.47 -8.99 4.73
C GLU A 120 -8.17 -8.54 4.05
N ALA A 121 -7.60 -9.36 3.17
CA ALA A 121 -6.41 -9.00 2.40
C ALA A 121 -6.65 -7.81 1.46
N GLU A 122 -7.79 -7.76 0.77
CA GLU A 122 -8.14 -6.64 -0.12
C GLU A 122 -8.36 -5.34 0.67
N ASN A 123 -8.96 -5.42 1.86
CA ASN A 123 -9.08 -4.27 2.76
C ASN A 123 -7.72 -3.80 3.26
N ALA A 124 -6.79 -4.72 3.56
CA ALA A 124 -5.42 -4.37 3.89
C ALA A 124 -4.76 -3.62 2.72
N VAL A 125 -4.91 -4.11 1.48
CA VAL A 125 -4.39 -3.41 0.29
C VAL A 125 -5.01 -2.03 0.11
N ARG A 126 -6.32 -1.87 0.32
CA ARG A 126 -6.98 -0.55 0.26
C ARG A 126 -6.44 0.42 1.32
N ARG A 127 -6.17 -0.06 2.53
CA ARG A 127 -5.53 0.77 3.58
C ARG A 127 -4.10 1.17 3.20
N LEU A 128 -3.38 0.29 2.52
CA LEU A 128 -2.07 0.58 1.94
C LEU A 128 -2.14 1.65 0.86
N GLN A 129 -3.12 1.58 -0.03
CA GLN A 129 -3.38 2.63 -1.03
C GLN A 129 -3.61 3.98 -0.35
N ASP A 130 -4.46 4.03 0.68
CA ASP A 130 -4.73 5.27 1.44
C ASP A 130 -3.45 5.84 2.08
N ALA A 131 -2.65 5.00 2.74
CA ALA A 131 -1.41 5.44 3.37
C ALA A 131 -0.40 5.98 2.34
N LEU A 132 -0.23 5.31 1.20
CA LEU A 132 0.66 5.77 0.13
C LEU A 132 0.15 7.08 -0.50
N ALA A 133 -1.17 7.24 -0.67
CA ALA A 133 -1.75 8.49 -1.17
C ALA A 133 -1.46 9.66 -0.21
N GLN A 134 -1.52 9.43 1.10
CA GLN A 134 -1.17 10.44 2.10
C GLN A 134 0.32 10.79 2.05
N ILE A 135 1.21 9.81 1.96
CA ILE A 135 2.65 10.03 1.82
C ILE A 135 2.94 10.84 0.55
N ALA A 136 2.28 10.51 -0.55
CA ALA A 136 2.48 11.18 -1.81
C ALA A 136 1.89 12.60 -1.86
N THR A 137 1.01 12.97 -0.91
CA THR A 137 0.42 14.31 -0.85
C THR A 137 1.46 15.31 -0.36
N GLU A 138 1.76 16.30 -1.19
CA GLU A 138 2.62 17.41 -0.81
C GLU A 138 1.85 18.29 0.19
N ARG A 139 2.29 18.35 1.45
CA ARG A 139 1.78 19.38 2.35
C ARG A 139 2.39 20.69 1.89
N VAL A 140 1.63 21.47 1.12
CA VAL A 140 1.92 22.88 0.91
C VAL A 140 1.91 23.53 2.29
N GLY A 141 3.09 23.89 2.80
CA GLY A 141 3.19 24.63 4.05
C GLY A 141 2.43 25.96 3.91
N PRO A 142 1.65 26.39 4.91
CA PRO A 142 1.03 27.70 4.86
C PRO A 142 2.11 28.78 4.93
N GLY A 143 2.35 29.43 3.80
CA GLY A 143 2.79 30.83 3.70
C GLY A 143 4.22 31.14 4.16
N SER A 144 5.16 31.15 3.21
CA SER A 144 6.15 32.23 3.16
C SER A 144 5.52 33.41 2.41
N VAL A 145 4.53 34.05 3.03
CA VAL A 145 4.15 35.41 2.63
C VAL A 145 5.29 36.28 3.14
N HIS A 146 6.08 36.83 2.23
CA HIS A 146 7.00 37.92 2.55
C HIS A 146 6.18 39.22 2.43
N PRO A 147 5.80 39.89 3.53
CA PRO A 147 5.44 41.29 3.44
C PRO A 147 6.76 42.06 3.39
N ASP A 148 7.00 42.76 2.28
CA ASP A 148 7.67 44.07 2.27
C ASP A 148 7.95 44.48 0.83
N GLN A 149 6.99 45.22 0.25
CA GLN A 149 7.30 46.38 -0.55
C GLN A 149 6.04 47.24 -0.71
N GLN A 150 5.78 48.05 0.32
CA GLN A 150 5.12 49.33 0.13
C GLN A 150 6.17 50.45 0.09
N ALA A 151 5.92 51.39 -0.81
CA ALA A 151 6.18 52.82 -0.73
C ALA A 151 7.33 53.41 -1.59
N ASN A 152 6.88 54.41 -2.37
CA ASN A 152 7.58 55.47 -3.12
C ASN A 152 8.28 55.03 -4.42
N GLU A 153 8.05 55.68 -5.56
CA GLU A 153 8.00 57.13 -5.76
C GLU A 153 6.93 57.58 -6.77
N VAL A 154 6.35 58.75 -6.49
CA VAL A 154 5.61 59.63 -7.41
C VAL A 154 6.60 60.61 -8.02
#